data_AF-I3TAG0-F1
#
_entry.id   AF-I3TAG0-F1
#
_cell.length_a   1.000
_cell.length_b   1.000
_cell.length_c   1.000
_cell.angle_alpha   90.00
_cell.angle_beta   90.00
_cell.angle_gamma   90.00
#
_symmetry.space_group_name_H-M   'P 1'
#
loop_
_entity.id
_entity.type
_entity.pdbx_description
1 polymer ?
#
loop_
_entity_poly.entity_id
_entity_poly.type
_entity_poly.pdbx_seq_one_letter_code
_entity_poly.pdbx_strand_id
1 'polypeptide(L)'
;MSAVNLNTWTHSNFMCNQVTTTATTRSRSRIPSFYFTKIPISVSPIKPSKPNSSSFSFSVSSLLTKQEPIEAEEQNPIFNFKSYMIEKATRVNKALDDAVSLREPLKVHEAMRYSLLAGGKRVRPVLCLAARELVGGTEPMAMPAACAVEMIHTMSLIHDDLPCMDNDDLRRGKPTNHKVFGEDVAVLAGDALLAFAFEHIAVSTVDVSPARIVRAIGELAKSIGSERTRCGTSC
;
A
#
# COMPACT_ATOMS: atom_id res chain seq x y z
N MET A 1 -30.42 -45.27 -26.40
CA MET A 1 -29.98 -45.09 -25.00
C MET A 1 -29.05 -46.23 -24.65
N SER A 2 -27.76 -45.96 -24.51
CA SER A 2 -26.71 -46.97 -24.30
C SER A 2 -25.82 -46.50 -23.16
N ALA A 3 -25.86 -47.20 -22.04
CA ALA A 3 -24.99 -46.93 -20.90
C ALA A 3 -23.57 -47.43 -21.19
N VAL A 4 -22.56 -46.63 -20.87
CA VAL A 4 -21.15 -47.04 -20.87
C VAL A 4 -20.51 -46.60 -19.56
N ASN A 5 -19.99 -47.57 -18.82
CA ASN A 5 -19.24 -47.39 -17.58
C ASN A 5 -17.74 -47.46 -17.91
N LEU A 6 -16.94 -46.52 -17.41
CA LEU A 6 -15.49 -46.43 -17.68
C LEU A 6 -14.67 -46.32 -16.38
N ASN A 7 -14.93 -47.22 -15.43
CA ASN A 7 -14.02 -47.50 -14.32
C ASN A 7 -12.86 -48.41 -14.76
N THR A 8 -11.87 -47.82 -15.41
CA THR A 8 -10.49 -48.30 -15.58
C THR A 8 -9.64 -47.03 -15.69
N TRP A 9 -8.49 -46.84 -15.04
CA TRP A 9 -7.35 -47.74 -14.86
C TRP A 9 -6.76 -47.66 -13.43
N THR A 10 -6.21 -48.77 -12.93
CA THR A 10 -5.36 -48.82 -11.72
C THR A 10 -4.12 -49.67 -11.98
N HIS A 11 -3.05 -49.44 -11.19
CA HIS A 11 -1.70 -50.03 -11.30
C HIS A 11 -0.92 -49.63 -12.59
N SER A 12 0.38 -49.34 -12.56
CA SER A 12 1.38 -49.32 -11.47
C SER A 12 2.49 -48.29 -11.84
N ASN A 13 3.59 -48.06 -11.13
CA ASN A 13 4.22 -48.84 -10.05
C ASN A 13 5.01 -47.96 -9.04
N PHE A 14 5.35 -48.53 -7.88
CA PHE A 14 6.15 -47.90 -6.83
C PHE A 14 7.57 -48.50 -6.85
N MET A 15 8.62 -47.69 -7.05
CA MET A 15 10.02 -48.13 -6.91
C MET A 15 10.84 -47.08 -6.15
N CYS A 16 10.96 -47.28 -4.84
CA CYS A 16 12.02 -46.69 -4.04
C CYS A 16 13.35 -47.35 -4.43
N ASN A 17 14.42 -46.57 -4.55
CA ASN A 17 15.77 -47.13 -4.59
C ASN A 17 16.70 -46.33 -3.68
N GLN A 18 17.22 -46.99 -2.64
CA GLN A 18 18.17 -46.43 -1.69
C GLN A 18 19.58 -46.49 -2.29
N VAL A 19 20.40 -45.46 -2.06
CA VAL A 19 21.86 -45.56 -2.22
C VAL A 19 22.53 -44.96 -0.99
N THR A 20 23.20 -45.80 -0.23
CA THR A 20 24.00 -45.43 0.94
C THR A 20 25.45 -45.12 0.55
N THR A 21 25.98 -44.09 1.21
CA THR A 21 27.41 -43.73 1.43
C THR A 21 28.51 -44.67 0.92
N THR A 22 29.45 -44.10 0.15
CA THR A 22 30.91 -44.28 0.33
C THR A 22 31.62 -42.96 0.03
N ALA A 23 32.84 -42.77 0.54
CA ALA A 23 33.56 -41.49 0.48
C ALA A 23 34.96 -41.65 -0.14
N THR A 24 35.35 -40.77 -1.08
CA THR A 24 36.76 -40.63 -1.49
C THR A 24 37.12 -39.24 -2.05
N THR A 25 38.00 -38.55 -1.30
CA THR A 25 39.11 -37.68 -1.77
C THR A 25 38.94 -36.64 -2.90
N ARG A 26 38.88 -35.37 -2.46
CA ARG A 26 39.90 -34.31 -2.68
C ARG A 26 40.20 -33.83 -4.11
N SER A 27 39.73 -32.62 -4.42
CA SER A 27 40.52 -31.60 -5.14
C SER A 27 40.27 -30.20 -4.58
N ARG A 28 41.30 -29.35 -4.53
CA ARG A 28 41.26 -27.98 -3.97
C ARG A 28 41.16 -26.94 -5.10
N SER A 29 40.19 -26.06 -5.03
CA SER A 29 40.29 -24.70 -5.59
C SER A 29 39.89 -23.68 -4.52
N ARG A 30 40.74 -22.67 -4.30
CA ARG A 30 40.57 -21.67 -3.24
C ARG A 30 39.68 -20.55 -3.76
N ILE A 31 38.69 -20.12 -2.98
CA ILE A 31 38.04 -18.81 -3.14
C ILE A 31 38.56 -17.91 -2.01
N PRO A 32 39.07 -16.68 -2.28
CA PRO A 32 39.66 -15.86 -1.24
C PRO A 32 38.61 -15.29 -0.28
N SER A 33 38.96 -15.25 1.00
CA SER A 33 38.28 -14.39 1.99
C SER A 33 38.55 -12.93 1.64
N PHE A 34 37.53 -12.20 1.21
CA PHE A 34 37.63 -10.75 1.03
C PHE A 34 37.21 -10.03 2.31
N TYR A 35 38.16 -9.26 2.84
CA TYR A 35 38.08 -8.60 4.13
C TYR A 35 37.06 -7.46 4.13
N PHE A 36 36.27 -7.40 5.20
CA PHE A 36 35.35 -6.30 5.47
C PHE A 36 36.14 -5.04 5.89
N THR A 37 36.61 -4.25 4.93
CA THR A 37 37.28 -2.97 5.21
C THR A 37 36.26 -1.95 5.70
N LYS A 38 36.27 -1.69 7.01
CA LYS A 38 35.49 -0.62 7.64
C LYS A 38 35.93 0.74 7.07
N ILE A 39 34.98 1.50 6.50
CA ILE A 39 35.19 2.90 6.12
C ILE A 39 34.85 3.78 7.35
N PRO A 40 35.79 4.60 7.86
CA PRO A 40 35.50 5.52 8.94
C PRO A 40 34.82 6.79 8.41
N ILE A 41 33.56 7.03 8.78
CA ILE A 41 32.89 8.30 8.55
C ILE A 41 33.28 9.26 9.68
N SER A 42 34.11 10.24 9.37
CA SER A 42 34.49 11.31 10.30
C SER A 42 33.36 12.34 10.40
N VAL A 43 32.72 12.44 11.58
CA VAL A 43 31.70 13.45 11.85
C VAL A 43 32.25 14.46 12.87
N SER A 44 32.57 15.66 12.39
CA SER A 44 33.01 16.78 13.23
C SER A 44 31.81 17.46 13.90
N PRO A 45 31.85 17.74 15.22
CA PRO A 45 30.74 18.38 15.92
C PRO A 45 30.70 19.90 15.64
N ILE A 46 29.56 20.39 15.15
CA ILE A 46 29.28 21.82 14.98
C ILE A 46 28.93 22.42 16.35
N LYS A 47 29.61 23.50 16.76
CA LYS A 47 29.33 24.22 18.02
C LYS A 47 28.16 25.19 17.85
N PRO A 48 27.27 25.33 18.85
CA PRO A 48 26.22 26.35 18.85
C PRO A 48 26.80 27.74 19.18
N SER A 49 26.43 28.75 18.40
CA SER A 49 26.72 30.17 18.66
C SER A 49 25.63 30.80 19.53
N LYS A 50 26.04 31.60 20.53
CA LYS A 50 25.11 32.38 21.39
C LYS A 50 24.64 33.64 20.65
N PRO A 51 23.37 34.06 20.79
CA PRO A 51 22.95 35.42 20.47
C PRO A 51 23.38 36.39 21.59
N ASN A 52 23.83 37.59 21.21
CA ASN A 52 24.16 38.65 22.17
C ASN A 52 22.89 39.35 22.65
N SER A 53 22.74 39.51 23.98
CA SER A 53 21.69 40.33 24.57
C SER A 53 22.13 41.80 24.65
N SER A 54 21.70 42.64 23.70
CA SER A 54 21.78 44.10 23.83
C SER A 54 20.46 44.65 24.38
N SER A 55 20.49 45.14 25.62
CA SER A 55 19.38 45.83 26.27
C SER A 55 18.97 47.08 25.49
N PHE A 56 17.71 47.17 25.06
CA PHE A 56 17.13 48.41 24.54
C PHE A 56 16.10 48.98 25.51
N SER A 57 16.29 50.24 25.86
CA SER A 57 15.46 51.00 26.78
C SER A 57 14.14 51.40 26.13
N PHE A 58 13.01 51.08 26.77
CA PHE A 58 11.71 51.62 26.38
C PHE A 58 11.59 53.08 26.86
N SER A 59 11.64 54.02 25.91
CA SER A 59 11.19 55.39 26.13
C SER A 59 9.84 55.58 25.45
N VAL A 60 8.79 55.78 26.23
CA VAL A 60 7.44 56.04 25.71
C VAL A 60 7.31 57.54 25.43
N SER A 61 7.05 57.88 24.17
CA SER A 61 6.52 59.19 23.77
C SER A 61 5.52 59.02 22.66
N SER A 62 4.29 59.44 22.91
CA SER A 62 3.19 59.49 21.94
C SER A 62 3.38 60.65 20.96
N LEU A 63 3.09 60.44 19.67
CA LEU A 63 2.66 61.52 18.77
C LEU A 63 1.81 60.96 17.62
N LEU A 64 0.64 61.55 17.42
CA LEU A 64 -0.40 61.08 16.51
C LEU A 64 -0.16 61.62 15.09
N THR A 65 -0.01 60.75 14.10
CA THR A 65 -0.04 61.16 12.66
C THR A 65 -0.89 60.17 11.86
N LYS A 66 -1.49 60.66 10.77
CA LYS A 66 -2.69 60.05 10.15
C LYS A 66 -2.38 59.08 8.99
N GLN A 67 -3.39 58.25 8.73
CA GLN A 67 -3.71 57.51 7.50
C GLN A 67 -2.97 56.17 7.21
N GLU A 68 -3.74 55.30 6.53
CA GLU A 68 -3.58 53.87 6.22
C GLU A 68 -2.49 53.55 5.17
N PRO A 69 -2.16 52.27 4.88
CA PRO A 69 -2.69 51.01 5.46
C PRO A 69 -1.60 50.15 6.15
N ILE A 70 -2.01 49.39 7.17
CA ILE A 70 -1.13 48.38 7.78
C ILE A 70 -1.05 47.17 6.86
N GLU A 71 0.09 47.09 6.16
CA GLU A 71 0.91 45.91 5.91
C GLU A 71 0.18 44.56 5.91
N ALA A 72 0.17 43.92 4.73
CA ALA A 72 -0.31 42.55 4.58
C ALA A 72 0.49 41.60 5.49
N GLU A 73 -0.14 41.13 6.56
CA GLU A 73 0.43 40.09 7.41
C GLU A 73 0.75 38.85 6.56
N GLU A 74 2.03 38.47 6.50
CA GLU A 74 2.45 37.20 5.92
C GLU A 74 1.87 36.05 6.75
N GLN A 75 0.66 35.62 6.37
CA GLN A 75 0.00 34.48 6.96
C GLN A 75 0.73 33.21 6.56
N ASN A 76 1.72 32.83 7.38
CA ASN A 76 2.25 31.47 7.46
C ASN A 76 1.06 30.50 7.39
N PRO A 77 0.93 29.68 6.32
CA PRO A 77 -0.28 28.92 6.10
C PRO A 77 -0.41 27.84 7.18
N ILE A 78 -1.31 28.08 8.14
CA ILE A 78 -1.65 27.11 9.18
C ILE A 78 -2.12 25.84 8.49
N PHE A 79 -1.32 24.78 8.60
CA PHE A 79 -1.58 23.50 7.95
C PHE A 79 -2.90 22.91 8.46
N ASN A 80 -3.93 22.96 7.62
CA ASN A 80 -5.24 22.40 7.93
C ASN A 80 -5.28 20.93 7.52
N PHE A 81 -5.03 20.05 8.49
CA PHE A 81 -5.07 18.60 8.31
C PHE A 81 -6.41 18.10 7.76
N LYS A 82 -7.55 18.72 8.15
CA LYS A 82 -8.88 18.28 7.72
C LYS A 82 -9.11 18.54 6.23
N SER A 83 -8.73 19.71 5.72
CA SER A 83 -8.84 20.01 4.29
C SER A 83 -7.89 19.14 3.47
N TYR A 84 -6.64 18.94 3.93
CA TYR A 84 -5.67 18.05 3.28
C TYR A 84 -6.21 16.62 3.13
N MET A 85 -6.76 16.04 4.20
CA MET A 85 -7.35 14.69 4.16
C MET A 85 -8.52 14.59 3.17
N ILE A 86 -9.41 15.60 3.14
CA ILE A 86 -10.57 15.62 2.22
C ILE A 86 -10.13 15.76 0.76
N GLU A 87 -9.17 16.65 0.48
CA GLU A 87 -8.61 16.87 -0.86
C GLU A 87 -7.99 15.59 -1.42
N LYS A 88 -7.07 14.97 -0.66
CA LYS A 88 -6.38 13.74 -1.08
C LYS A 88 -7.35 12.56 -1.19
N ALA A 89 -8.29 12.41 -0.25
CA ALA A 89 -9.32 11.37 -0.34
C ALA A 89 -10.22 11.54 -1.59
N THR A 90 -10.51 12.78 -2.00
CA THR A 90 -11.28 13.07 -3.22
C THR A 90 -10.52 12.67 -4.48
N ARG A 91 -9.21 13.00 -4.58
CA ARG A 91 -8.36 12.57 -5.69
C ARG A 91 -8.23 11.05 -5.77
N VAL A 92 -8.03 10.38 -4.64
CA VAL A 92 -7.97 8.91 -4.55
C VAL A 92 -9.30 8.27 -4.96
N ASN A 93 -10.44 8.79 -4.49
CA ASN A 93 -11.75 8.27 -4.89
C ASN A 93 -11.95 8.35 -6.41
N LYS A 94 -11.55 9.46 -7.04
CA LYS A 94 -11.58 9.60 -8.50
C LYS A 94 -10.66 8.58 -9.18
N ALA A 95 -9.40 8.48 -8.74
CA ALA A 95 -8.44 7.55 -9.34
C ALA A 95 -8.87 6.07 -9.20
N LEU A 96 -9.53 5.69 -8.09
CA LEU A 96 -10.12 4.36 -7.91
C LEU A 96 -11.30 4.09 -8.85
N ASP A 97 -12.15 5.10 -9.08
CA ASP A 97 -13.29 5.01 -10.00
C ASP A 97 -12.83 4.88 -11.45
N ASP A 98 -11.85 5.69 -11.85
CA ASP A 98 -11.19 5.66 -13.16
C ASP A 98 -10.45 4.32 -13.41
N ALA A 99 -9.81 3.75 -12.37
CA ALA A 99 -9.04 2.51 -12.49
C ALA A 99 -9.92 1.25 -12.65
N VAL A 100 -10.97 1.11 -11.82
CA VAL A 100 -11.84 -0.08 -11.82
C VAL A 100 -13.10 0.18 -12.64
N SER A 101 -12.95 0.33 -13.96
CA SER A 101 -14.10 0.47 -14.86
C SER A 101 -14.95 -0.81 -14.95
N LEU A 102 -16.24 -0.67 -15.27
CA LEU A 102 -17.13 -1.80 -15.52
C LEU A 102 -16.74 -2.49 -16.83
N ARG A 103 -16.51 -3.81 -16.77
CA ARG A 103 -16.13 -4.68 -17.89
C ARG A 103 -16.74 -6.06 -17.67
N GLU A 104 -16.72 -6.90 -18.69
CA GLU A 104 -17.09 -8.30 -18.52
C GLU A 104 -16.02 -9.07 -17.73
N PRO A 105 -16.38 -9.93 -16.76
CA PRO A 105 -17.75 -10.26 -16.34
C PRO A 105 -18.37 -9.20 -15.41
N LEU A 106 -19.50 -8.60 -15.84
CA LEU A 106 -20.10 -7.42 -15.17
C LEU A 106 -20.32 -7.61 -13.67
N LYS A 107 -20.91 -8.74 -13.25
CA LYS A 107 -21.27 -9.00 -11.83
C LYS A 107 -20.07 -8.95 -10.88
N VAL A 108 -18.88 -9.35 -11.33
CA VAL A 108 -17.64 -9.28 -10.52
C VAL A 108 -17.15 -7.83 -10.45
N HIS A 109 -17.11 -7.11 -11.58
CA HIS A 109 -16.72 -5.69 -11.60
C HIS A 109 -17.67 -4.81 -10.78
N GLU A 110 -18.98 -5.09 -10.79
CA GLU A 110 -19.97 -4.44 -9.92
C GLU A 110 -19.70 -4.71 -8.45
N ALA A 111 -19.45 -5.97 -8.06
CA ALA A 111 -19.11 -6.34 -6.69
C ALA A 111 -17.80 -5.69 -6.21
N MET A 112 -16.76 -5.64 -7.04
CA MET A 112 -15.50 -4.94 -6.75
C MET A 112 -15.76 -3.44 -6.49
N ARG A 113 -16.46 -2.77 -7.41
CA ARG A 113 -16.78 -1.34 -7.32
C ARG A 113 -17.68 -1.02 -6.13
N TYR A 114 -18.65 -1.88 -5.82
CA TYR A 114 -19.58 -1.70 -4.70
C TYR A 114 -18.84 -1.48 -3.38
N SER A 115 -17.92 -2.38 -3.02
CA SER A 115 -17.14 -2.27 -1.79
C SER A 115 -16.06 -1.19 -1.87
N LEU A 116 -15.35 -1.10 -3.00
CA LEU A 116 -14.22 -0.16 -3.17
C LEU A 116 -14.68 1.30 -3.14
N LEU A 117 -15.82 1.61 -3.75
CA LEU A 117 -16.40 2.94 -3.86
C LEU A 117 -17.46 3.22 -2.77
N ALA A 118 -17.64 2.33 -1.78
CA ALA A 118 -18.47 2.58 -0.59
C ALA A 118 -17.95 3.70 0.34
N GLY A 119 -16.92 4.45 -0.09
CA GLY A 119 -16.31 5.56 0.64
C GLY A 119 -15.28 5.10 1.67
N GLY A 120 -15.13 5.89 2.74
CA GLY A 120 -14.18 5.65 3.82
C GLY A 120 -13.22 6.82 4.04
N LYS A 121 -12.41 6.74 5.10
CA LYS A 121 -11.45 7.79 5.49
C LYS A 121 -10.20 7.86 4.58
N ARG A 122 -10.00 6.86 3.70
CA ARG A 122 -8.85 6.70 2.78
C ARG A 122 -7.46 6.91 3.41
N VAL A 123 -7.31 6.53 4.69
CA VAL A 123 -6.09 6.82 5.46
C VAL A 123 -4.85 6.16 4.83
N ARG A 124 -4.96 4.91 4.36
CA ARG A 124 -3.82 4.17 3.77
C ARG A 124 -3.32 4.84 2.46
N PRO A 125 -4.19 5.19 1.48
CA PRO A 125 -3.82 6.02 0.34
C PRO A 125 -3.16 7.34 0.71
N VAL A 126 -3.77 8.12 1.63
CA VAL A 126 -3.24 9.44 1.98
C VAL A 126 -1.86 9.34 2.65
N LEU A 127 -1.61 8.31 3.46
CA LEU A 127 -0.27 8.02 4.00
C LEU A 127 0.75 7.67 2.89
N CYS A 128 0.34 6.93 1.86
CA CYS A 128 1.20 6.60 0.72
C CYS A 128 1.59 7.86 -0.07
N LEU A 129 0.62 8.74 -0.37
CA LEU A 129 0.85 10.01 -1.04
C LEU A 129 1.73 10.95 -0.19
N ALA A 130 1.40 11.13 1.08
CA ALA A 130 2.17 11.96 2.01
C ALA A 130 3.63 11.48 2.17
N ALA A 131 3.86 10.16 2.22
CA ALA A 131 5.21 9.60 2.27
C ALA A 131 5.99 9.86 0.97
N ARG A 132 5.34 9.87 -0.20
CA ARG A 132 5.99 10.23 -1.47
C ARG A 132 6.34 11.72 -1.54
N GLU A 133 5.43 12.58 -1.09
CA GLU A 133 5.59 14.04 -1.02
C GLU A 133 6.73 14.43 -0.07
N LEU A 134 6.79 13.83 1.12
CA LEU A 134 7.83 14.04 2.13
C LEU A 134 9.25 13.80 1.59
N VAL A 135 9.43 12.85 0.67
CA VAL A 135 10.73 12.54 0.04
C VAL A 135 10.93 13.27 -1.31
N GLY A 136 10.32 14.46 -1.47
CA GLY A 136 10.46 15.30 -2.67
C GLY A 136 9.78 14.68 -3.88
N GLY A 137 8.48 14.42 -3.77
CA GLY A 137 7.72 13.70 -4.79
C GLY A 137 6.46 14.36 -5.27
N THR A 138 6.08 14.01 -6.49
CA THR A 138 4.79 14.38 -7.06
C THR A 138 3.75 13.30 -6.78
N GLU A 139 2.52 13.73 -6.50
CA GLU A 139 1.36 12.88 -6.20
C GLU A 139 1.10 11.81 -7.31
N PRO A 140 1.15 12.12 -8.62
CA PRO A 140 0.84 11.16 -9.68
C PRO A 140 1.73 9.91 -9.68
N MET A 141 3.00 10.03 -9.31
CA MET A 141 3.94 8.90 -9.24
C MET A 141 3.57 7.87 -8.16
N ALA A 142 2.80 8.26 -7.15
CA ALA A 142 2.35 7.39 -6.06
C ALA A 142 0.87 7.05 -6.13
N MET A 143 0.08 7.69 -7.00
CA MET A 143 -1.36 7.44 -7.11
C MET A 143 -1.69 5.96 -7.40
N PRO A 144 -1.03 5.25 -8.34
CA PRO A 144 -1.31 3.82 -8.58
C PRO A 144 -1.02 2.94 -7.36
N ALA A 145 0.07 3.22 -6.64
CA ALA A 145 0.41 2.52 -5.40
C ALA A 145 -0.59 2.82 -4.27
N ALA A 146 -1.04 4.07 -4.14
CA ALA A 146 -2.06 4.47 -3.19
C ALA A 146 -3.41 3.77 -3.48
N CYS A 147 -3.81 3.70 -4.76
CA CYS A 147 -5.00 2.99 -5.22
C CYS A 147 -4.91 1.49 -4.92
N ALA A 148 -3.81 0.84 -5.28
CA ALA A 148 -3.57 -0.59 -5.02
C ALA A 148 -3.61 -0.96 -3.54
N VAL A 149 -3.09 -0.10 -2.65
CA VAL A 149 -3.18 -0.31 -1.19
C VAL A 149 -4.63 -0.25 -0.70
N GLU A 150 -5.50 0.59 -1.28
CA GLU A 150 -6.94 0.61 -0.94
C GLU A 150 -7.71 -0.56 -1.56
N MET A 151 -7.33 -1.02 -2.76
CA MET A 151 -7.87 -2.25 -3.37
C MET A 151 -7.61 -3.47 -2.48
N ILE A 152 -6.36 -3.62 -2.01
CA ILE A 152 -5.95 -4.65 -1.06
C ILE A 152 -6.68 -4.51 0.29
N HIS A 153 -6.83 -3.29 0.80
CA HIS A 153 -7.60 -3.08 2.03
C HIS A 153 -9.08 -3.44 1.86
N THR A 154 -9.65 -3.15 0.69
CA THR A 154 -11.04 -3.46 0.37
C THR A 154 -11.25 -4.96 0.22
N MET A 155 -10.33 -5.69 -0.44
CA MET A 155 -10.47 -7.14 -0.58
C MET A 155 -10.34 -7.89 0.74
N SER A 156 -9.51 -7.40 1.68
CA SER A 156 -9.48 -7.99 3.03
C SER A 156 -10.85 -7.88 3.68
N LEU A 157 -11.45 -6.68 3.69
CA LEU A 157 -12.79 -6.46 4.26
C LEU A 157 -13.86 -7.33 3.58
N ILE A 158 -13.82 -7.52 2.25
CA ILE A 158 -14.79 -8.40 1.56
C ILE A 158 -14.67 -9.86 2.03
N HIS A 159 -13.44 -10.34 2.25
CA HIS A 159 -13.19 -11.71 2.74
C HIS A 159 -13.47 -11.84 4.25
N ASP A 160 -13.11 -10.84 5.05
CA ASP A 160 -13.39 -10.76 6.49
C ASP A 160 -14.93 -10.77 6.74
N ASP A 161 -15.71 -10.08 5.89
CA ASP A 161 -17.18 -10.05 5.94
C ASP A 161 -17.85 -11.43 5.67
N LEU A 162 -17.15 -12.47 5.20
CA LEU A 162 -17.78 -13.74 4.77
C LEU A 162 -18.35 -14.57 5.94
N PRO A 163 -19.37 -15.43 5.72
CA PRO A 163 -19.96 -16.29 6.76
C PRO A 163 -19.00 -17.27 7.45
N CYS A 164 -17.87 -17.59 6.81
CA CYS A 164 -16.80 -18.42 7.38
C CYS A 164 -15.75 -17.64 8.19
N MET A 165 -15.85 -16.31 8.23
CA MET A 165 -14.96 -15.38 8.92
C MET A 165 -15.78 -14.61 9.98
N ASP A 166 -16.03 -13.31 9.83
CA ASP A 166 -16.81 -12.52 10.81
C ASP A 166 -18.33 -12.67 10.64
N ASN A 167 -18.81 -13.15 9.48
CA ASN A 167 -20.24 -13.27 9.13
C ASN A 167 -21.03 -11.95 9.29
N ASP A 168 -20.42 -10.82 8.94
CA ASP A 168 -21.03 -9.50 9.09
C ASP A 168 -22.14 -9.28 8.05
N ASP A 169 -23.36 -8.97 8.50
CA ASP A 169 -24.48 -8.62 7.61
C ASP A 169 -24.37 -7.19 7.05
N LEU A 170 -23.73 -6.28 7.80
CA LEU A 170 -23.67 -4.84 7.51
C LEU A 170 -22.26 -4.26 7.67
N ARG A 171 -21.81 -3.51 6.68
CA ARG A 171 -20.57 -2.73 6.72
C ARG A 171 -20.87 -1.25 6.43
N ARG A 172 -20.55 -0.38 7.39
CA ARG A 172 -20.76 1.08 7.30
C ARG A 172 -22.22 1.49 7.00
N GLY A 173 -23.20 0.73 7.51
CA GLY A 173 -24.63 0.99 7.30
C GLY A 173 -25.16 0.53 5.93
N LYS A 174 -24.38 -0.23 5.16
CA LYS A 174 -24.80 -0.90 3.92
C LYS A 174 -24.68 -2.41 4.08
N PRO A 175 -25.46 -3.23 3.35
CA PRO A 175 -25.24 -4.67 3.26
C PRO A 175 -23.81 -5.02 2.87
N THR A 176 -23.25 -6.09 3.41
CA THR A 176 -21.94 -6.62 3.00
C THR A 176 -21.99 -7.22 1.60
N ASN A 177 -20.81 -7.36 0.97
CA ASN A 177 -20.71 -7.76 -0.44
C ASN A 177 -21.42 -9.10 -0.71
N HIS A 178 -21.21 -10.08 0.16
CA HIS A 178 -21.77 -11.42 0.04
C HIS A 178 -23.31 -11.43 0.16
N LYS A 179 -23.93 -10.49 0.89
CA LYS A 179 -25.40 -10.34 0.97
C LYS A 179 -26.02 -9.77 -0.29
N VAL A 180 -25.27 -8.96 -1.04
CA VAL A 180 -25.77 -8.32 -2.29
C VAL A 180 -25.54 -9.22 -3.50
N PHE A 181 -24.36 -9.83 -3.61
CA PHE A 181 -23.93 -10.53 -4.82
C PHE A 181 -23.85 -12.06 -4.70
N GLY A 182 -23.83 -12.60 -3.48
CA GLY A 182 -23.52 -14.00 -3.18
C GLY A 182 -22.09 -14.17 -2.65
N GLU A 183 -21.87 -15.22 -1.85
CA GLU A 183 -20.54 -15.56 -1.30
C GLU A 183 -19.52 -15.89 -2.39
N ASP A 184 -19.97 -16.60 -3.44
CA ASP A 184 -19.17 -16.95 -4.62
C ASP A 184 -18.60 -15.71 -5.32
N VAL A 185 -19.44 -14.70 -5.55
CA VAL A 185 -19.02 -13.44 -6.19
C VAL A 185 -18.21 -12.59 -5.24
N ALA A 186 -18.50 -12.58 -3.93
CA ALA A 186 -17.71 -11.84 -2.96
C ALA A 186 -16.27 -12.37 -2.87
N VAL A 187 -16.07 -13.70 -2.83
CA VAL A 187 -14.73 -14.31 -2.88
C VAL A 187 -13.99 -13.88 -4.15
N LEU A 188 -14.61 -14.05 -5.32
CA LEU A 188 -14.02 -13.71 -6.61
C LEU A 188 -13.72 -12.21 -6.76
N ALA A 189 -14.58 -11.32 -6.23
CA ALA A 189 -14.35 -9.87 -6.26
C ALA A 189 -13.17 -9.47 -5.36
N GLY A 190 -12.98 -10.15 -4.23
CA GLY A 190 -11.79 -9.97 -3.38
C GLY A 190 -10.51 -10.41 -4.08
N ASP A 191 -10.50 -11.61 -4.69
CA ASP A 191 -9.35 -12.12 -5.42
C ASP A 191 -9.00 -11.27 -6.65
N ALA A 192 -10.02 -10.80 -7.38
CA ALA A 192 -9.86 -9.89 -8.51
C ALA A 192 -9.26 -8.54 -8.08
N LEU A 193 -9.69 -7.97 -6.95
CA LEU A 193 -9.08 -6.74 -6.39
C LEU A 193 -7.62 -6.96 -5.97
N LEU A 194 -7.29 -8.12 -5.40
CA LEU A 194 -5.92 -8.47 -5.03
C LEU A 194 -5.00 -8.58 -6.25
N ALA A 195 -5.44 -9.28 -7.29
CA ALA A 195 -4.68 -9.41 -8.54
C ALA A 195 -4.54 -8.05 -9.24
N PHE A 196 -5.64 -7.29 -9.37
CA PHE A 196 -5.67 -5.99 -10.03
C PHE A 196 -4.82 -4.95 -9.32
N ALA A 197 -4.67 -5.01 -7.99
CA ALA A 197 -3.78 -4.11 -7.25
C ALA A 197 -2.31 -4.22 -7.72
N PHE A 198 -1.83 -5.44 -8.01
CA PHE A 198 -0.47 -5.65 -8.55
C PHE A 198 -0.36 -5.25 -10.02
N GLU A 199 -1.35 -5.58 -10.84
CA GLU A 199 -1.43 -5.14 -12.25
C GLU A 199 -1.40 -3.61 -12.35
N HIS A 200 -2.22 -2.92 -11.56
CA HIS A 200 -2.36 -1.47 -11.58
C HIS A 200 -1.05 -0.76 -11.19
N ILE A 201 -0.30 -1.27 -10.20
CA ILE A 201 1.05 -0.76 -9.91
C ILE A 201 1.99 -0.99 -11.10
N ALA A 202 2.00 -2.20 -11.67
CA ALA A 202 2.93 -2.56 -12.73
C ALA A 202 2.69 -1.79 -14.04
N VAL A 203 1.43 -1.53 -14.39
CA VAL A 203 1.01 -0.95 -15.68
C VAL A 203 0.80 0.56 -15.59
N SER A 204 0.22 1.08 -14.50
CA SER A 204 -0.17 2.50 -14.39
C SER A 204 0.87 3.41 -13.73
N THR A 205 1.96 2.87 -13.17
CA THR A 205 3.05 3.69 -12.60
C THR A 205 3.96 4.25 -13.70
N VAL A 206 3.88 5.56 -13.92
CA VAL A 206 4.75 6.30 -14.85
C VAL A 206 5.89 7.03 -14.12
N ASP A 207 6.91 7.46 -14.87
CA ASP A 207 8.07 8.24 -14.39
C ASP A 207 8.91 7.61 -13.26
N VAL A 208 8.75 6.30 -13.03
CA VAL A 208 9.50 5.51 -12.04
C VAL A 208 10.29 4.41 -12.76
N SER A 209 11.55 4.18 -12.37
CA SER A 209 12.34 3.11 -12.98
C SER A 209 11.76 1.72 -12.68
N PRO A 210 11.76 0.76 -13.64
CA PRO A 210 11.15 -0.56 -13.43
C PRO A 210 11.67 -1.30 -12.19
N ALA A 211 12.96 -1.16 -11.87
CA ALA A 211 13.55 -1.74 -10.66
C ALA A 211 12.91 -1.20 -9.35
N ARG A 212 12.47 0.06 -9.32
CA ARG A 212 11.73 0.62 -8.17
C ARG A 212 10.28 0.14 -8.13
N ILE A 213 9.63 -0.03 -9.28
CA ILE A 213 8.27 -0.58 -9.37
C ILE A 213 8.26 -2.03 -8.86
N VAL A 214 9.15 -2.88 -9.36
CA VAL A 214 9.30 -4.28 -8.90
C VAL A 214 9.64 -4.35 -7.41
N ARG A 215 10.50 -3.46 -6.91
CA ARG A 215 10.77 -3.39 -5.46
C ARG A 215 9.51 -3.00 -4.67
N ALA A 216 8.74 -2.01 -5.11
CA ALA A 216 7.51 -1.59 -4.44
C ALA A 216 6.47 -2.71 -4.41
N ILE A 217 6.31 -3.46 -5.51
CA ILE A 217 5.49 -4.67 -5.59
C ILE A 217 5.96 -5.72 -4.57
N GLY A 218 7.28 -5.95 -4.46
CA GLY A 218 7.85 -6.90 -3.49
C GLY A 218 7.61 -6.49 -2.03
N GLU A 219 7.80 -5.22 -1.68
CA GLU A 219 7.51 -4.71 -0.33
C GLU A 219 6.00 -4.78 -0.01
N LEU A 220 5.14 -4.49 -0.98
CA LEU A 220 3.68 -4.63 -0.84
C LEU A 220 3.28 -6.09 -0.62
N ALA A 221 3.76 -7.01 -1.46
CA ALA A 221 3.53 -8.45 -1.32
C ALA A 221 4.01 -8.99 0.04
N LYS A 222 5.20 -8.56 0.50
CA LYS A 222 5.72 -8.91 1.83
C LYS A 222 4.89 -8.30 2.97
N SER A 223 4.28 -7.13 2.78
CA SER A 223 3.41 -6.53 3.79
C SER A 223 2.07 -7.27 3.93
N ILE A 224 1.48 -7.76 2.84
CA ILE A 224 0.18 -8.44 2.86
C ILE A 224 0.28 -9.96 3.11
N GLY A 225 1.45 -10.53 2.88
CA GLY A 225 1.72 -11.96 3.04
C GLY A 225 1.68 -12.45 4.49
N SER A 226 1.99 -13.74 4.65
CA SER A 226 1.97 -14.50 5.90
C SER A 226 2.80 -13.88 7.03
N GLU A 227 3.86 -13.14 6.70
CA GLU A 227 4.78 -12.54 7.68
C GLU A 227 4.14 -11.38 8.47
N ARG A 228 3.06 -10.73 7.97
CA ARG A 228 2.56 -9.48 8.56
C ARG A 228 1.04 -9.29 8.60
N THR A 229 0.31 -9.34 7.48
CA THR A 229 -1.12 -8.91 7.50
C THR A 229 -2.08 -10.02 7.94
N ARG A 230 -1.84 -11.30 7.57
CA ARG A 230 -2.75 -12.40 7.96
C ARG A 230 -2.49 -13.03 9.33
N CYS A 231 -1.36 -12.73 9.97
CA CYS A 231 -1.06 -13.30 11.29
C CYS A 231 -2.02 -12.77 12.39
N GLY A 232 -2.64 -11.60 12.17
CA GLY A 232 -3.65 -11.03 13.08
C GLY A 232 -5.07 -11.61 12.94
N THR A 233 -5.38 -12.31 11.85
CA THR A 233 -6.70 -12.93 11.59
C THR A 233 -6.66 -14.46 11.64
N SER A 234 -5.52 -15.04 12.03
CA SER A 234 -5.29 -16.50 12.12
C SER A 234 -4.83 -16.94 13.52
N CYS A 235 -5.19 -16.17 14.56
CA CYS A 235 -4.93 -16.47 15.98
C CYS A 235 -6.25 -16.73 16.71
#